data_AF-A0A2V4BN46-F1
#
_entry.id   AF-A0A2V4BN46-F1
#
_cell.length_a   1.000
_cell.length_b   1.000
_cell.length_c   1.000
_cell.angle_alpha   90.00
_cell.angle_beta   90.00
_cell.angle_gamma   90.00
#
_symmetry.space_group_name_H-M   'P 1'
#
loop_
_entity.id
_entity.type
_entity.pdbx_description
1 polymer ?
#
loop_
_entity_poly.entity_id
_entity_poly.type
_entity_poly.pdbx_seq_one_letter_code
_entity_poly.pdbx_strand_id
1 'polypeptide(L)'
;MIKKLLFTILLTSSLISAQSYAPAAGQTGTTAIAKNSPVFINWATGITVVRGPQDIAISNSPLATAGTPSDGMKGGTSGSSIVSLGDGGSATLTFDTPITNGSGYDFAVFENGFSDTFLELAFVEVSSDGANFFRFPSHSETQTATQVGGFGTLDCRYINNLAGKYRANFGTPFDLSDIPDNALLDKDNITHVRIIDVIGTINALYASYDSRGNIINEPYSTPFPSGGFDLNGVGVINQKSATLGSKEFNIDSVALYPNPASDIIYLNSNEESSIIIFDITGKIIKILPKANHYTIIVSDITPGVYLFEVCVKDKKVVKKIIIN
;
A
#
# COMPACT_ATOMS: atom_id res chain seq x y z
N MET A 1 52.07 47.50 31.13
CA MET A 1 51.26 47.27 29.91
C MET A 1 50.44 46.00 30.10
N ILE A 2 49.16 46.11 30.45
CA ILE A 2 48.23 44.97 30.53
C ILE A 2 47.10 45.24 29.55
N LYS A 3 47.10 44.54 28.41
CA LYS A 3 46.00 44.56 27.44
C LYS A 3 44.87 43.69 27.98
N LYS A 4 43.76 44.29 28.40
CA LYS A 4 42.49 43.57 28.59
C LYS A 4 41.86 43.38 27.21
N LEU A 5 41.90 42.16 26.69
CA LEU A 5 41.14 41.76 25.51
C LEU A 5 39.73 41.37 26.01
N LEU A 6 38.74 42.21 25.72
CA LEU A 6 37.34 41.90 25.97
C LEU A 6 36.84 41.08 24.77
N PHE A 7 36.53 39.81 24.99
CA PHE A 7 35.94 38.93 23.96
C PHE A 7 34.42 38.96 24.12
N THR A 8 33.75 39.81 23.35
CA THR A 8 32.29 39.84 23.29
C THR A 8 31.82 38.71 22.38
N ILE A 9 31.35 37.60 22.96
CA ILE A 9 30.67 36.53 22.22
C ILE A 9 29.27 37.04 21.85
N LEU A 10 29.10 37.38 20.56
CA LEU A 10 27.80 37.71 19.99
C LEU A 10 27.04 36.39 19.76
N LEU A 11 26.19 35.98 20.71
CA LEU A 11 25.21 34.92 20.47
C LEU A 11 24.13 35.47 19.54
N THR A 12 24.32 35.30 18.24
CA THR A 12 23.24 35.46 17.27
C THR A 12 22.28 34.29 17.46
N SER A 13 21.16 34.52 18.13
CA SER A 13 20.03 33.60 18.13
C SER A 13 19.50 33.50 16.70
N SER A 14 19.96 32.50 15.96
CA SER A 14 19.28 32.07 14.75
C SER A 14 17.89 31.60 15.18
N LEU A 15 16.88 32.43 14.93
CA LEU A 15 15.48 31.99 14.94
C LEU A 15 15.37 30.97 13.82
N ILE A 16 15.60 29.70 14.16
CA ILE A 16 15.25 28.60 13.27
C ILE A 16 13.73 28.62 13.25
N SER A 17 13.15 29.03 12.13
CA SER A 17 11.74 28.80 11.88
C SER A 17 11.58 27.29 11.74
N ALA A 18 11.33 26.62 12.86
CA ALA A 18 11.00 25.20 12.84
C ALA A 18 9.67 25.07 12.11
N GLN A 19 9.69 24.42 10.95
CA GLN A 19 8.47 23.98 10.28
C GLN A 19 7.90 22.81 11.08
N SER A 20 6.60 22.80 11.33
CA SER A 20 5.96 21.75 12.13
C SER A 20 5.99 20.40 11.41
N TYR A 21 5.78 20.41 10.10
CA TYR A 21 5.70 19.19 9.29
C TYR A 21 6.54 19.24 8.01
N ALA A 22 6.67 18.07 7.38
CA ALA A 22 7.47 17.88 6.18
C ALA A 22 7.04 18.83 5.04
N PRO A 23 8.00 19.35 4.24
CA PRO A 23 7.76 20.25 3.13
C PRO A 23 7.27 19.53 1.88
N ALA A 24 6.94 20.32 0.87
CA ALA A 24 6.40 19.87 -0.41
C ALA A 24 7.29 18.85 -1.14
N ALA A 25 6.69 18.11 -2.07
CA ALA A 25 7.38 17.10 -2.86
C ALA A 25 8.58 17.67 -3.63
N GLY A 26 9.72 16.99 -3.55
CA GLY A 26 10.98 17.41 -4.17
C GLY A 26 11.81 18.40 -3.34
N GLN A 27 11.32 18.83 -2.17
CA GLN A 27 12.10 19.62 -1.22
C GLN A 27 12.88 18.71 -0.25
N THR A 28 14.03 19.20 0.24
CA THR A 28 14.82 18.47 1.24
C THR A 28 14.00 18.26 2.51
N GLY A 29 13.94 17.01 2.98
CA GLY A 29 13.16 16.64 4.17
C GLY A 29 11.68 16.35 3.92
N THR A 30 11.23 16.34 2.66
CA THR A 30 9.87 15.91 2.31
C THR A 30 9.64 14.44 2.69
N THR A 31 8.39 14.11 3.04
CA THR A 31 7.94 12.72 3.20
C THR A 31 7.11 12.25 2.01
N ALA A 32 6.92 13.09 1.00
CA ALA A 32 6.18 12.74 -0.21
C ALA A 32 6.80 11.53 -0.92
N ILE A 33 5.99 10.51 -1.23
CA ILE A 33 6.47 9.31 -1.92
C ILE A 33 5.98 9.33 -3.36
N ALA A 34 6.90 9.35 -4.33
CA ALA A 34 6.55 9.33 -5.75
C ALA A 34 5.77 8.04 -6.10
N LYS A 35 4.72 8.13 -6.92
CA LYS A 35 3.84 7.00 -7.25
C LYS A 35 4.54 5.80 -7.88
N ASN A 36 5.66 6.04 -8.57
CA ASN A 36 6.49 5.01 -9.22
C ASN A 36 7.62 4.51 -8.30
N SER A 37 7.61 4.88 -7.02
CA SER A 37 8.60 4.43 -6.05
C SER A 37 8.49 2.91 -5.88
N PRO A 38 9.62 2.17 -5.87
CA PRO A 38 9.64 0.73 -5.67
C PRO A 38 9.26 0.31 -4.23
N VAL A 39 9.05 1.27 -3.33
CA VAL A 39 8.57 0.99 -1.96
C VAL A 39 7.13 0.49 -1.97
N PHE A 40 6.35 0.80 -3.01
CA PHE A 40 4.99 0.29 -3.16
C PHE A 40 5.03 -1.13 -3.71
N ILE A 41 4.61 -2.09 -2.88
CA ILE A 41 4.62 -3.52 -3.20
C ILE A 41 3.25 -4.03 -3.66
N ASN A 42 2.18 -3.26 -3.40
CA ASN A 42 0.82 -3.57 -3.83
C ASN A 42 -0.07 -2.32 -3.83
N TRP A 43 -1.31 -2.47 -4.29
CA TRP A 43 -2.33 -1.43 -4.33
C TRP A 43 -3.66 -1.99 -3.81
N ALA A 44 -4.59 -1.11 -3.45
CA ALA A 44 -5.95 -1.50 -3.11
C ALA A 44 -6.60 -2.34 -4.23
N THR A 45 -7.31 -3.40 -3.85
CA THR A 45 -7.93 -4.38 -4.77
C THR A 45 -9.44 -4.26 -4.85
N GLY A 46 -10.08 -3.58 -3.90
CA GLY A 46 -11.50 -3.26 -3.91
C GLY A 46 -11.79 -1.89 -3.32
N ILE A 47 -12.96 -1.34 -3.67
CA ILE A 47 -13.40 -0.01 -3.21
C ILE A 47 -14.92 0.10 -3.20
N THR A 48 -15.43 0.79 -2.19
CA THR A 48 -16.81 1.27 -2.10
C THR A 48 -16.80 2.78 -1.84
N VAL A 49 -17.73 3.53 -2.43
CA VAL A 49 -17.77 4.99 -2.35
C VAL A 49 -19.16 5.46 -1.94
N VAL A 50 -19.21 6.40 -1.02
CA VAL A 50 -20.40 7.18 -0.63
C VAL A 50 -20.12 8.64 -0.94
N ARG A 51 -20.80 9.20 -1.94
CA ARG A 51 -20.59 10.59 -2.37
C ARG A 51 -21.25 11.57 -1.40
N GLY A 52 -20.54 12.64 -1.07
CA GLY A 52 -21.05 13.84 -0.42
C GLY A 52 -21.64 14.83 -1.43
N PRO A 53 -22.38 15.84 -0.95
CA PRO A 53 -22.81 16.98 -1.76
C PRO A 53 -21.62 17.77 -2.31
N GLN A 54 -21.82 18.49 -3.41
CA GLN A 54 -20.83 19.44 -3.95
C GLN A 54 -20.68 20.69 -3.06
N ASP A 55 -21.71 20.98 -2.26
CA ASP A 55 -21.68 22.04 -1.25
C ASP A 55 -22.65 21.68 -0.13
N ILE A 56 -22.11 21.32 1.04
CA ILE A 56 -22.86 20.92 2.23
C ILE A 56 -23.74 22.03 2.80
N ALA A 57 -23.40 23.30 2.54
CA ALA A 57 -24.16 24.45 3.04
C ALA A 57 -25.44 24.70 2.22
N ILE A 58 -25.58 24.06 1.06
CA ILE A 58 -26.73 24.20 0.18
C ILE A 58 -27.68 23.01 0.35
N SER A 59 -28.92 23.30 0.78
CA SER A 59 -29.97 22.28 0.87
C SER A 59 -30.21 21.62 -0.50
N ASN A 60 -30.22 20.29 -0.54
CA ASN A 60 -30.36 19.49 -1.77
C ASN A 60 -29.28 19.77 -2.83
N SER A 61 -28.07 20.16 -2.39
CA SER A 61 -26.91 20.24 -3.29
C SER A 61 -26.72 18.92 -4.04
N PRO A 62 -26.41 18.96 -5.35
CA PRO A 62 -26.10 17.74 -6.09
C PRO A 62 -24.91 17.04 -5.44
N LEU A 63 -24.85 15.70 -5.54
CA LEU A 63 -23.68 14.95 -5.10
C LEU A 63 -22.49 15.21 -6.05
N ALA A 64 -21.26 15.00 -5.57
CA ALA A 64 -20.10 14.87 -6.43
C ALA A 64 -20.31 13.68 -7.40
N THR A 65 -19.88 13.83 -8.65
CA THR A 65 -20.16 12.86 -9.73
C THR A 65 -18.96 12.52 -10.61
N ALA A 66 -17.81 13.18 -10.43
CA ALA A 66 -16.64 12.90 -11.26
C ALA A 66 -16.06 11.51 -10.96
N GLY A 67 -15.78 10.75 -12.03
CA GLY A 67 -15.18 9.42 -11.95
C GLY A 67 -16.10 8.31 -11.44
N THR A 68 -15.56 7.10 -11.42
CA THR A 68 -16.19 5.88 -10.90
C THR A 68 -15.41 5.36 -9.70
N PRO A 69 -15.99 4.53 -8.81
CA PRO A 69 -15.24 3.94 -7.71
C PRO A 69 -13.92 3.29 -8.16
N SER A 70 -13.93 2.58 -9.28
CA SER A 70 -12.73 1.91 -9.81
C SER A 70 -11.55 2.86 -10.09
N ASP A 71 -11.80 4.14 -10.33
CA ASP A 71 -10.76 5.13 -10.62
C ASP A 71 -9.91 5.45 -9.39
N GLY A 72 -10.49 5.40 -8.18
CA GLY A 72 -9.80 5.61 -6.90
C GLY A 72 -8.85 4.48 -6.48
N MET A 73 -8.66 3.45 -7.32
CA MET A 73 -7.70 2.37 -7.10
C MET A 73 -6.54 2.38 -8.12
N LYS A 74 -6.52 3.33 -9.08
CA LYS A 74 -5.61 3.28 -10.25
C LYS A 74 -4.30 4.05 -10.07
N GLY A 75 -4.14 4.76 -8.95
CA GLY A 75 -3.22 5.90 -8.80
C GLY A 75 -1.72 5.66 -8.95
N GLY A 76 -1.26 4.41 -8.96
CA GLY A 76 0.15 4.13 -9.27
C GLY A 76 0.44 3.08 -10.33
N THR A 77 -0.56 2.58 -11.03
CA THR A 77 -0.34 1.55 -12.08
C THR A 77 -0.50 2.11 -13.48
N SER A 78 -1.46 3.02 -13.71
CA SER A 78 -1.59 3.81 -14.95
C SER A 78 -2.76 4.79 -14.84
N GLY A 79 -2.52 6.08 -15.12
CA GLY A 79 -3.59 7.07 -15.33
C GLY A 79 -3.63 8.22 -14.32
N SER A 80 -4.47 9.20 -14.64
CA SER A 80 -4.83 10.36 -13.81
C SER A 80 -6.32 10.34 -13.44
N SER A 81 -6.94 9.17 -13.52
CA SER A 81 -8.36 8.99 -13.21
C SER A 81 -8.56 9.10 -11.70
N ILE A 82 -9.61 9.79 -11.29
CA ILE A 82 -9.94 10.04 -9.89
C ILE A 82 -11.38 9.64 -9.60
N VAL A 83 -11.70 9.55 -8.32
CA VAL A 83 -13.08 9.51 -7.83
C VAL A 83 -13.24 10.58 -6.76
N SER A 84 -14.01 11.62 -7.05
CA SER A 84 -14.19 12.75 -6.12
C SER A 84 -15.13 12.39 -4.99
N LEU A 85 -14.87 12.84 -3.77
CA LEU A 85 -15.73 12.46 -2.65
C LEU A 85 -16.90 13.42 -2.45
N GLY A 86 -16.74 14.72 -2.72
CA GLY A 86 -17.66 15.76 -2.29
C GLY A 86 -17.64 15.96 -0.77
N ASP A 87 -18.25 17.04 -0.29
CA ASP A 87 -18.17 17.48 1.11
C ASP A 87 -18.60 16.36 2.07
N GLY A 88 -17.66 15.85 2.85
CA GLY A 88 -17.86 14.76 3.82
C GLY A 88 -18.15 13.38 3.20
N GLY A 89 -17.98 13.23 1.89
CA GLY A 89 -18.01 11.95 1.20
C GLY A 89 -16.89 11.01 1.65
N SER A 90 -17.01 9.72 1.33
CA SER A 90 -16.03 8.73 1.75
C SER A 90 -15.82 7.61 0.75
N ALA A 91 -14.63 7.01 0.80
CA ALA A 91 -14.28 5.79 0.10
C ALA A 91 -13.67 4.77 1.08
N THR A 92 -14.14 3.54 1.08
CA THR A 92 -13.52 2.44 1.82
C THR A 92 -12.86 1.49 0.83
N LEU A 93 -11.53 1.40 0.89
CA LEU A 93 -10.70 0.54 0.08
C LEU A 93 -10.37 -0.76 0.83
N THR A 94 -10.25 -1.87 0.10
CA THR A 94 -9.92 -3.19 0.62
C THR A 94 -8.66 -3.76 -0.02
N PHE A 95 -8.00 -4.68 0.68
CA PHE A 95 -6.74 -5.29 0.26
C PHE A 95 -6.79 -6.81 0.37
N ASP A 96 -6.39 -7.51 -0.68
CA ASP A 96 -6.33 -8.99 -0.69
C ASP A 96 -5.30 -9.52 0.31
N THR A 97 -4.18 -8.80 0.46
CA THR A 97 -3.18 -9.05 1.49
C THR A 97 -3.24 -7.91 2.50
N PRO A 98 -3.50 -8.18 3.79
CA PRO A 98 -3.61 -7.15 4.80
C PRO A 98 -2.34 -6.30 4.92
N ILE A 99 -2.50 -4.98 5.11
CA ILE A 99 -1.42 -4.06 5.47
C ILE A 99 -0.99 -4.38 6.91
N THR A 100 0.32 -4.33 7.18
CA THR A 100 0.90 -4.63 8.50
C THR A 100 1.72 -3.46 8.98
N ASN A 101 1.82 -3.28 10.30
CA ASN A 101 2.61 -2.24 10.93
C ASN A 101 4.10 -2.59 10.88
N GLY A 102 4.79 -2.05 9.88
CA GLY A 102 6.22 -2.21 9.68
C GLY A 102 7.03 -1.09 10.33
N SER A 103 8.28 -0.96 9.88
CA SER A 103 9.11 0.18 10.28
C SER A 103 8.78 1.39 9.41
N GLY A 104 8.31 2.47 10.03
CA GLY A 104 7.96 3.71 9.33
C GLY A 104 6.63 3.58 8.59
N TYR A 105 6.50 4.28 7.46
CA TYR A 105 5.24 4.32 6.71
C TYR A 105 4.82 2.95 6.13
N ASP A 106 3.53 2.65 6.23
CA ASP A 106 2.94 1.36 5.83
C ASP A 106 2.11 1.43 4.56
N PHE A 107 1.57 2.61 4.25
CA PHE A 107 0.87 2.88 3.01
C PHE A 107 0.89 4.37 2.69
N ALA A 108 0.46 4.75 1.49
CA ALA A 108 0.28 6.14 1.11
C ALA A 108 -1.02 6.34 0.32
N VAL A 109 -1.67 7.49 0.57
CA VAL A 109 -2.90 7.90 -0.13
C VAL A 109 -2.54 8.93 -1.20
N PHE A 110 -3.07 8.71 -2.40
CA PHE A 110 -2.84 9.53 -3.58
C PHE A 110 -4.06 10.37 -3.90
N GLU A 111 -3.79 11.62 -4.19
CA GLU A 111 -4.72 12.67 -4.57
C GLU A 111 -4.23 13.27 -5.91
N ASN A 112 -5.02 14.10 -6.58
CA ASN A 112 -4.73 14.67 -7.89
C ASN A 112 -4.48 16.20 -7.88
N GLY A 113 -3.97 16.73 -6.77
CA GLY A 113 -3.68 18.15 -6.60
C GLY A 113 -2.69 18.66 -7.65
N PHE A 114 -3.04 19.75 -8.34
CA PHE A 114 -2.25 20.22 -9.48
C PHE A 114 -1.01 21.07 -9.09
N SER A 115 -0.83 21.39 -7.80
CA SER A 115 0.32 22.17 -7.30
C SER A 115 0.69 21.83 -5.87
N ASP A 116 1.85 22.26 -5.39
CA ASP A 116 2.30 22.06 -4.00
C ASP A 116 1.48 22.84 -2.96
N THR A 117 0.61 23.73 -3.42
CA THR A 117 -0.13 24.65 -2.58
C THR A 117 -1.64 24.52 -2.73
N PHE A 118 -2.12 23.77 -3.71
CA PHE A 118 -3.54 23.42 -3.82
C PHE A 118 -3.70 22.03 -3.23
N LEU A 119 -4.21 21.99 -2.00
CA LEU A 119 -4.33 20.77 -1.20
C LEU A 119 -5.81 20.56 -0.92
N GLU A 120 -6.36 19.45 -1.42
CA GLU A 120 -7.68 18.94 -1.05
C GLU A 120 -7.47 17.79 -0.07
N LEU A 121 -7.98 17.89 1.14
CA LEU A 121 -7.57 17.07 2.27
C LEU A 121 -8.62 16.00 2.60
N ALA A 122 -8.15 14.91 3.18
CA ALA A 122 -9.04 13.87 3.70
C ALA A 122 -8.50 13.26 4.99
N PHE A 123 -9.42 12.89 5.87
CA PHE A 123 -9.12 12.00 6.98
C PHE A 123 -8.85 10.60 6.47
N VAL A 124 -7.97 9.90 7.20
CA VAL A 124 -7.66 8.49 6.95
C VAL A 124 -8.01 7.69 8.19
N GLU A 125 -8.72 6.60 7.98
CA GLU A 125 -9.04 5.60 9.00
C GLU A 125 -8.64 4.22 8.50
N VAL A 126 -8.35 3.31 9.43
CA VAL A 126 -8.03 1.91 9.13
C VAL A 126 -8.90 0.97 9.93
N SER A 127 -9.11 -0.24 9.41
CA SER A 127 -9.84 -1.29 10.09
C SER A 127 -9.25 -2.66 9.77
N SER A 128 -9.21 -3.52 10.79
CA SER A 128 -8.83 -4.93 10.64
C SER A 128 -10.02 -5.85 10.34
N ASP A 129 -11.26 -5.41 10.58
CA ASP A 129 -12.48 -6.23 10.49
C ASP A 129 -13.57 -5.66 9.55
N GLY A 130 -13.39 -4.44 9.04
CA GLY A 130 -14.36 -3.74 8.18
C GLY A 130 -15.56 -3.14 8.92
N ALA A 131 -15.60 -3.22 10.26
CA ALA A 131 -16.66 -2.68 11.10
C ALA A 131 -16.15 -1.57 12.03
N ASN A 132 -15.01 -1.77 12.68
CA ASN A 132 -14.40 -0.84 13.62
C ASN A 132 -13.29 -0.05 12.92
N PHE A 133 -13.45 1.26 12.80
CA PHE A 133 -12.49 2.14 12.12
C PHE A 133 -11.79 3.07 13.11
N PHE A 134 -10.48 3.21 12.91
CA PHE A 134 -9.60 3.98 13.78
C PHE A 134 -8.90 5.05 12.95
N ARG A 135 -9.11 6.31 13.32
CA ARG A 135 -8.61 7.47 12.59
C ARG A 135 -7.18 7.81 13.01
N PHE A 136 -6.35 8.18 12.03
CA PHE A 136 -5.05 8.78 12.32
C PHE A 136 -5.22 10.12 13.05
N PRO A 137 -4.39 10.43 14.07
CA PRO A 137 -4.48 11.71 14.77
C PRO A 137 -3.98 12.83 13.85
N SER A 138 -4.92 13.47 13.14
CA SER A 138 -4.65 14.59 12.24
C SER A 138 -4.34 15.87 13.00
N HIS A 139 -3.53 16.75 12.41
CA HIS A 139 -3.31 18.10 12.93
C HIS A 139 -3.22 19.08 11.76
N SER A 140 -4.01 20.15 11.87
CA SER A 140 -3.96 21.29 10.95
C SER A 140 -3.58 22.56 11.71
N GLU A 141 -2.55 23.24 11.24
CA GLU A 141 -2.15 24.58 11.69
C GLU A 141 -2.59 25.66 10.70
N THR A 142 -3.51 25.34 9.78
CA THR A 142 -4.02 26.32 8.82
C THR A 142 -4.77 27.44 9.53
N GLN A 143 -4.60 28.68 9.05
CA GLN A 143 -5.29 29.83 9.62
C GLN A 143 -6.81 29.70 9.44
N THR A 144 -7.59 30.21 10.38
CA THR A 144 -9.07 30.15 10.35
C THR A 144 -9.72 31.53 10.42
N ALA A 145 -8.94 32.61 10.27
CA ALA A 145 -9.44 33.98 10.28
C ALA A 145 -10.23 34.34 9.01
N THR A 146 -9.83 33.75 7.87
CA THR A 146 -10.47 33.94 6.57
C THR A 146 -10.64 32.60 5.86
N GLN A 147 -11.79 32.38 5.22
CA GLN A 147 -12.02 31.16 4.43
C GLN A 147 -10.98 31.05 3.31
N VAL A 148 -10.35 29.88 3.18
CA VAL A 148 -9.56 29.56 1.98
C VAL A 148 -10.57 29.28 0.87
N GLY A 149 -10.58 30.10 -0.18
CA GLY A 149 -11.53 29.94 -1.29
C GLY A 149 -11.28 28.64 -2.06
N GLY A 150 -12.22 28.20 -2.89
CA GLY A 150 -12.15 26.92 -3.64
C GLY A 150 -10.95 26.73 -4.59
N PHE A 151 -10.16 27.78 -4.85
CA PHE A 151 -8.85 27.70 -5.56
C PHE A 151 -7.72 28.36 -4.74
N GLY A 152 -7.95 28.53 -3.45
CA GLY A 152 -7.01 29.11 -2.51
C GLY A 152 -5.83 28.18 -2.26
N THR A 153 -4.80 28.73 -1.61
CA THR A 153 -3.56 28.03 -1.37
C THR A 153 -3.35 27.73 0.10
N LEU A 154 -2.74 26.58 0.37
CA LEU A 154 -2.28 26.10 1.66
C LEU A 154 -0.78 25.85 1.65
N ASP A 155 -0.20 25.77 2.85
CA ASP A 155 1.17 25.31 3.06
C ASP A 155 1.13 23.92 3.68
N CYS A 156 1.62 22.91 2.95
CA CYS A 156 1.66 21.53 3.39
C CYS A 156 2.42 21.33 4.72
N ARG A 157 3.29 22.27 5.12
CA ARG A 157 4.03 22.22 6.39
C ARG A 157 3.17 22.46 7.62
N TYR A 158 1.91 22.88 7.44
CA TYR A 158 0.89 23.00 8.48
C TYR A 158 -0.04 21.78 8.55
N ILE A 159 0.19 20.76 7.72
CA ILE A 159 -0.69 19.61 7.58
C ILE A 159 0.02 18.33 8.02
N ASN A 160 -0.63 17.56 8.88
CA ASN A 160 -0.16 16.26 9.34
C ASN A 160 -1.30 15.24 9.42
N ASN A 161 -1.01 14.00 9.02
CA ASN A 161 -1.95 12.87 9.07
C ASN A 161 -3.30 13.16 8.42
N LEU A 162 -3.27 13.93 7.33
CA LEU A 162 -4.36 14.17 6.39
C LEU A 162 -3.84 13.82 5.00
N ALA A 163 -4.61 13.07 4.22
CA ALA A 163 -4.27 12.78 2.84
C ALA A 163 -4.37 14.05 1.99
N GLY A 164 -3.83 14.03 0.76
CA GLY A 164 -3.87 15.19 -0.14
C GLY A 164 -2.88 16.31 0.19
N LYS A 165 -1.94 16.03 1.09
CA LYS A 165 -0.85 16.96 1.45
C LYS A 165 0.09 17.26 0.27
N TYR A 166 0.17 16.40 -0.73
CA TYR A 166 1.12 16.49 -1.83
C TYR A 166 0.42 16.45 -3.19
N ARG A 167 0.98 17.22 -4.13
CA ARG A 167 0.52 17.27 -5.53
C ARG A 167 0.49 15.89 -6.18
N ALA A 168 -0.26 15.81 -7.27
CA ALA A 168 -0.40 14.66 -8.16
C ALA A 168 0.94 13.97 -8.42
N ASN A 169 0.89 12.65 -8.45
CA ASN A 169 2.02 11.71 -8.54
C ASN A 169 2.82 11.52 -7.26
N PHE A 170 2.46 12.17 -6.15
CA PHE A 170 3.08 11.92 -4.85
C PHE A 170 2.01 11.52 -3.83
N GLY A 171 2.23 10.41 -3.14
CA GLY A 171 1.37 9.93 -2.08
C GLY A 171 1.74 10.59 -0.75
N THR A 172 0.71 10.85 0.06
CA THR A 172 0.89 11.20 1.47
C THR A 172 1.02 9.91 2.27
N PRO A 173 2.18 9.64 2.90
CA PRO A 173 2.38 8.38 3.59
C PRO A 173 1.83 8.39 5.02
N PHE A 174 1.44 7.21 5.51
CA PHE A 174 0.83 6.97 6.82
C PHE A 174 1.53 5.82 7.52
N ASP A 175 1.85 6.01 8.80
CA ASP A 175 2.53 5.04 9.69
C ASP A 175 1.53 4.54 10.73
N LEU A 176 1.14 3.27 10.68
CA LEU A 176 0.12 2.68 11.55
C LEU A 176 0.46 2.79 13.04
N SER A 177 1.73 3.00 13.39
CA SER A 177 2.15 3.26 14.77
C SER A 177 1.65 4.60 15.31
N ASP A 178 1.26 5.55 14.45
CA ASP A 178 0.66 6.84 14.86
C ASP A 178 -0.73 6.68 15.47
N ILE A 179 -1.44 5.59 15.18
CA ILE A 179 -2.76 5.31 15.76
C ILE A 179 -2.56 4.76 17.17
N PRO A 180 -3.28 5.24 18.21
CA PRO A 180 -3.21 4.61 19.54
C PRO A 180 -3.65 3.15 19.53
N ASP A 181 -3.01 2.31 20.36
CA ASP A 181 -3.41 0.90 20.48
C ASP A 181 -4.86 0.75 20.95
N ASN A 182 -5.57 -0.20 20.37
CA ASN A 182 -6.95 -0.51 20.71
C ASN A 182 -7.20 -2.02 20.63
N ALA A 183 -7.99 -2.56 21.57
CA ALA A 183 -8.30 -3.99 21.61
C ALA A 183 -9.08 -4.51 20.39
N LEU A 184 -9.72 -3.62 19.63
CA LEU A 184 -10.48 -3.92 18.42
C LEU A 184 -9.70 -3.61 17.12
N LEU A 185 -8.44 -3.21 17.23
CA LEU A 185 -7.57 -2.91 16.10
C LEU A 185 -6.37 -3.85 16.07
N ASP A 186 -6.31 -4.71 15.06
CA ASP A 186 -5.10 -5.46 14.73
C ASP A 186 -4.31 -4.72 13.65
N LYS A 187 -3.30 -3.96 14.07
CA LYS A 187 -2.43 -3.18 13.16
C LYS A 187 -1.56 -4.05 12.25
N ASP A 188 -1.45 -5.35 12.52
CA ASP A 188 -0.75 -6.31 11.67
C ASP A 188 -1.67 -7.03 10.68
N ASN A 189 -2.96 -6.66 10.68
CA ASN A 189 -3.98 -7.26 9.83
C ASN A 189 -5.00 -6.22 9.34
N ILE A 190 -4.52 -5.07 8.87
CA ILE A 190 -5.37 -4.01 8.31
C ILE A 190 -5.91 -4.44 6.96
N THR A 191 -7.23 -4.64 6.89
CA THR A 191 -7.93 -5.11 5.68
C THR A 191 -8.65 -3.99 4.95
N HIS A 192 -8.90 -2.86 5.63
CA HIS A 192 -9.61 -1.72 5.08
C HIS A 192 -8.90 -0.40 5.40
N VAL A 193 -8.89 0.51 4.43
CA VAL A 193 -8.53 1.92 4.60
C VAL A 193 -9.72 2.76 4.17
N ARG A 194 -10.23 3.62 5.04
CA ARG A 194 -11.29 4.57 4.71
C ARG A 194 -10.72 5.97 4.59
N ILE A 195 -11.03 6.60 3.46
CA ILE A 195 -10.72 7.99 3.14
C ILE A 195 -12.02 8.78 3.28
N ILE A 196 -12.00 9.87 4.04
CA ILE A 196 -13.17 10.72 4.26
C ILE A 196 -12.76 12.15 3.94
N ASP A 197 -13.47 12.76 3.01
CA ASP A 197 -13.31 14.17 2.66
C ASP A 197 -13.35 15.07 3.90
N VAL A 198 -12.44 16.05 3.94
CA VAL A 198 -12.48 17.13 4.91
C VAL A 198 -13.40 18.22 4.36
N ILE A 199 -14.42 18.57 5.13
CA ILE A 199 -15.25 19.74 4.80
C ILE A 199 -14.46 21.00 5.20
N GLY A 200 -13.83 21.64 4.21
CA GLY A 200 -12.86 22.73 4.37
C GLY A 200 -13.39 24.09 4.83
N THR A 201 -14.66 24.17 5.21
CA THR A 201 -15.29 25.43 5.63
C THR A 201 -14.90 25.85 7.05
N ILE A 202 -14.75 27.16 7.27
CA ILE A 202 -14.61 27.74 8.62
C ILE A 202 -15.95 27.94 9.34
N ASN A 203 -17.08 27.66 8.68
CA ASN A 203 -18.38 27.69 9.32
C ASN A 203 -18.53 26.47 10.25
N ALA A 204 -18.51 26.71 11.57
CA ALA A 204 -18.54 25.67 12.59
C ALA A 204 -19.75 24.70 12.50
N LEU A 205 -20.84 25.07 11.82
CA LEU A 205 -21.97 24.17 11.57
C LEU A 205 -21.62 22.98 10.65
N TYR A 206 -20.64 23.17 9.77
CA TYR A 206 -20.26 22.22 8.72
C TYR A 206 -18.78 21.83 8.77
N ALA A 207 -17.96 22.61 9.47
CA ALA A 207 -16.52 22.45 9.53
C ALA A 207 -16.10 21.04 9.99
N SER A 208 -15.05 20.54 9.37
CA SER A 208 -14.30 19.38 9.87
C SER A 208 -13.25 19.81 10.89
N TYR A 209 -13.03 18.95 11.90
CA TYR A 209 -12.11 19.21 13.01
C TYR A 209 -11.00 18.16 13.06
N ASP A 210 -9.78 18.60 13.34
CA ASP A 210 -8.63 17.71 13.55
C ASP A 210 -8.65 17.04 14.94
N SER A 211 -7.63 16.21 15.24
CA SER A 211 -7.55 15.50 16.53
C SER A 211 -7.37 16.40 17.76
N ARG A 212 -7.08 17.69 17.56
CA ARG A 212 -6.91 18.69 18.63
C ARG A 212 -8.10 19.64 18.73
N GLY A 213 -9.14 19.44 17.91
CA GLY A 213 -10.32 20.27 17.86
C GLY A 213 -10.13 21.57 17.05
N ASN A 214 -9.09 21.68 16.24
CA ASN A 214 -8.93 22.81 15.32
C ASN A 214 -9.79 22.59 14.08
N ILE A 215 -10.41 23.65 13.56
CA ILE A 215 -11.04 23.64 12.24
C ILE A 215 -9.96 23.42 11.18
N ILE A 216 -10.24 22.53 10.22
CA ILE A 216 -9.38 22.34 9.05
C ILE A 216 -9.89 23.26 7.94
N ASN A 217 -9.26 24.42 7.78
CA ASN A 217 -9.58 25.38 6.72
C ASN A 217 -8.77 25.07 5.47
N GLU A 218 -9.44 24.56 4.45
CA GLU A 218 -8.87 24.21 3.14
C GLU A 218 -9.75 24.76 2.01
N PRO A 219 -9.42 24.57 0.71
CA PRO A 219 -10.21 25.12 -0.38
C PRO A 219 -11.71 24.81 -0.27
N TYR A 220 -12.52 25.84 -0.04
CA TYR A 220 -13.97 25.72 0.07
C TYR A 220 -14.69 27.03 -0.35
N SER A 221 -15.89 26.97 -0.95
CA SER A 221 -16.55 25.76 -1.44
C SER A 221 -16.05 25.35 -2.82
N THR A 222 -16.24 24.08 -3.16
CA THR A 222 -15.95 23.47 -4.47
C THR A 222 -17.23 22.92 -5.12
N PRO A 223 -18.20 23.78 -5.49
CA PRO A 223 -19.56 23.38 -5.88
C PRO A 223 -19.61 22.87 -7.34
N PHE A 224 -18.87 21.83 -7.65
CA PHE A 224 -18.77 21.23 -8.98
C PHE A 224 -18.60 19.70 -8.91
N PRO A 225 -18.82 18.95 -10.01
CA PRO A 225 -18.78 17.48 -10.03
C PRO A 225 -17.55 16.82 -9.43
N SER A 226 -16.39 17.47 -9.50
CA SER A 226 -15.11 17.04 -8.93
C SER A 226 -14.73 17.79 -7.65
N GLY A 227 -15.71 18.25 -6.87
CA GLY A 227 -15.45 18.92 -5.59
C GLY A 227 -15.08 17.95 -4.48
N GLY A 228 -14.39 18.47 -3.48
CA GLY A 228 -13.81 17.70 -2.37
C GLY A 228 -12.62 16.85 -2.82
N PHE A 229 -12.26 15.87 -2.00
CA PHE A 229 -11.08 15.04 -2.21
C PHE A 229 -11.14 14.18 -3.49
N ASP A 230 -10.18 14.36 -4.39
CA ASP A 230 -10.03 13.59 -5.63
C ASP A 230 -9.14 12.34 -5.42
N LEU A 231 -9.73 11.28 -4.87
CA LEU A 231 -9.00 10.04 -4.59
C LEU A 231 -8.46 9.41 -5.89
N ASN A 232 -7.14 9.23 -5.93
CA ASN A 232 -6.44 8.60 -7.05
C ASN A 232 -5.94 7.19 -6.70
N GLY A 233 -5.65 6.85 -5.44
CA GLY A 233 -5.18 5.50 -5.09
C GLY A 233 -4.73 5.36 -3.65
N VAL A 234 -4.57 4.11 -3.21
CA VAL A 234 -3.84 3.77 -1.98
C VAL A 234 -2.78 2.72 -2.31
N GLY A 235 -1.51 3.09 -2.13
CA GLY A 235 -0.35 2.23 -2.36
C GLY A 235 0.16 1.64 -1.05
N VAL A 236 0.46 0.33 -1.06
CA VAL A 236 0.87 -0.43 0.13
C VAL A 236 2.40 -0.54 0.18
N ILE A 237 2.99 -0.26 1.34
CA ILE A 237 4.43 -0.31 1.60
C ILE A 237 4.77 -1.57 2.42
N ASN A 238 4.05 -1.76 3.54
CA ASN A 238 4.19 -2.94 4.39
C ASN A 238 2.88 -3.73 4.34
N GLN A 239 2.96 -4.98 3.94
CA GLN A 239 1.84 -5.91 4.03
C GLN A 239 2.28 -7.18 4.71
N LYS A 240 1.34 -7.88 5.33
CA LYS A 240 1.57 -9.23 5.86
C LYS A 240 2.28 -10.00 4.77
N SER A 241 3.39 -10.65 5.11
CA SER A 241 4.09 -11.47 4.13
C SER A 241 3.05 -12.39 3.53
N ALA A 242 2.70 -12.14 2.27
CA ALA A 242 2.07 -13.14 1.48
C ALA A 242 3.12 -14.24 1.48
N THR A 243 2.94 -15.25 2.33
CA THR A 243 3.12 -16.60 1.84
C THR A 243 2.16 -16.70 0.67
N LEU A 244 2.59 -16.13 -0.46
CA LEU A 244 2.50 -16.80 -1.72
C LEU A 244 2.90 -18.25 -1.33
N GLY A 245 1.96 -19.17 -1.18
CA GLY A 245 0.80 -19.10 -2.04
C GLY A 245 1.23 -19.00 -3.52
N SER A 246 2.54 -19.15 -3.87
CA SER A 246 2.87 -20.29 -4.70
C SER A 246 2.00 -21.37 -4.10
N LYS A 247 1.08 -21.97 -4.87
CA LYS A 247 0.75 -23.36 -4.56
C LYS A 247 2.08 -23.90 -4.09
N GLU A 248 2.23 -24.16 -2.79
CA GLU A 248 3.49 -24.71 -2.32
C GLU A 248 3.61 -25.87 -3.27
N PHE A 249 4.63 -25.81 -4.13
CA PHE A 249 4.91 -26.95 -4.97
C PHE A 249 5.28 -27.97 -3.91
N ASN A 250 4.24 -28.67 -3.47
CA ASN A 250 4.31 -29.45 -2.28
C ASN A 250 5.25 -30.53 -2.75
N ILE A 251 6.41 -30.64 -2.12
CA ILE A 251 7.36 -31.68 -2.47
C ILE A 251 6.70 -33.08 -2.32
N ASP A 252 5.56 -33.14 -1.62
CA ASP A 252 4.67 -34.31 -1.54
C ASP A 252 3.79 -34.52 -2.80
N SER A 253 3.57 -33.50 -3.64
CA SER A 253 2.81 -33.62 -4.89
C SER A 253 3.58 -34.30 -6.02
N VAL A 254 4.92 -34.28 -5.99
CA VAL A 254 5.76 -35.08 -6.87
C VAL A 254 5.74 -36.53 -6.39
N ALA A 255 4.80 -37.29 -6.92
CA ALA A 255 4.73 -38.73 -6.73
C ALA A 255 5.31 -39.45 -7.94
N LEU A 256 6.18 -40.42 -7.67
CA LEU A 256 6.64 -41.40 -8.65
C LEU A 256 5.99 -42.74 -8.29
N TYR A 257 5.24 -43.33 -9.21
CA TYR A 257 4.52 -44.58 -8.98
C TYR A 257 4.43 -45.40 -10.28
N PRO A 258 4.28 -46.73 -10.21
CA PRO A 258 4.29 -47.53 -8.99
C PRO A 258 5.70 -47.60 -8.37
N ASN A 259 5.77 -47.96 -7.09
CA ASN A 259 7.00 -48.33 -6.41
C ASN A 259 6.70 -49.54 -5.53
N PRO A 260 7.19 -50.75 -5.85
CA PRO A 260 8.12 -51.07 -6.94
C PRO A 260 7.56 -50.90 -8.37
N ALA A 261 8.43 -50.71 -9.36
CA ALA A 261 8.11 -50.62 -10.79
C ALA A 261 8.83 -51.70 -11.60
N SER A 262 8.33 -52.04 -12.80
CA SER A 262 8.99 -52.99 -13.72
C SER A 262 9.31 -52.35 -15.07
N ASP A 263 8.31 -51.77 -15.73
CA ASP A 263 8.52 -51.22 -17.08
C ASP A 263 8.46 -49.68 -17.14
N ILE A 264 7.52 -49.09 -16.42
CA ILE A 264 7.20 -47.66 -16.49
C ILE A 264 6.97 -47.11 -15.09
N ILE A 265 7.46 -45.89 -14.85
CA ILE A 265 7.13 -45.05 -13.70
C ILE A 265 6.39 -43.81 -14.20
N TYR A 266 5.27 -43.48 -13.57
CA TYR A 266 4.50 -42.27 -13.79
C TYR A 266 4.98 -41.17 -12.85
N LEU A 267 5.08 -39.96 -13.38
CA LEU A 267 5.37 -38.74 -12.61
C LEU A 267 4.10 -37.89 -12.53
N ASN A 268 3.58 -37.69 -11.32
CA ASN A 268 2.49 -36.73 -11.09
C ASN A 268 3.06 -35.31 -11.03
N SER A 269 3.18 -34.65 -12.18
CA SER A 269 3.58 -33.25 -12.28
C SER A 269 2.83 -32.58 -13.44
N ASN A 270 2.30 -31.38 -13.19
CA ASN A 270 1.68 -30.53 -14.23
C ASN A 270 2.68 -29.52 -14.83
N GLU A 271 3.97 -29.72 -14.57
CA GLU A 271 5.05 -28.78 -14.88
C GLU A 271 6.24 -29.52 -15.51
N GLU A 272 6.98 -28.83 -16.37
CA GLU A 272 8.22 -29.35 -16.95
C GLU A 272 9.22 -29.74 -15.86
N SER A 273 9.80 -30.93 -16.01
CA SER A 273 10.76 -31.48 -15.07
C SER A 273 12.02 -31.96 -15.78
N SER A 274 13.16 -31.88 -15.10
CA SER A 274 14.34 -32.67 -15.45
C SER A 274 14.52 -33.78 -14.42
N ILE A 275 15.00 -34.94 -14.87
CA ILE A 275 15.11 -36.14 -14.03
C ILE A 275 16.49 -36.74 -14.18
N ILE A 276 17.14 -37.04 -13.06
CA ILE A 276 18.39 -37.81 -13.02
C ILE A 276 18.15 -39.05 -12.17
N ILE A 277 18.49 -40.21 -12.71
CA ILE A 277 18.37 -41.50 -12.03
C ILE A 277 19.76 -41.96 -11.61
N PHE A 278 19.93 -42.22 -10.31
CA PHE A 278 21.16 -42.76 -9.72
C PHE A 278 20.94 -44.17 -9.19
N ASP A 279 21.96 -45.02 -9.26
CA ASP A 279 22.01 -46.22 -8.41
C ASP A 279 22.40 -45.86 -6.95
N ILE A 280 22.37 -46.85 -6.05
CA ILE A 280 22.74 -46.65 -4.63
C ILE A 280 24.20 -46.23 -4.41
N THR A 281 25.06 -46.36 -5.41
CA THR A 281 26.46 -45.91 -5.34
C THR A 281 26.64 -44.46 -5.80
N GLY A 282 25.56 -43.83 -6.30
CA GLY A 282 25.57 -42.47 -6.84
C GLY A 282 25.97 -42.40 -8.31
N LYS A 283 26.08 -43.53 -9.01
CA LYS A 283 26.34 -43.54 -10.46
C LYS A 283 25.09 -43.15 -11.22
N ILE A 284 25.23 -42.23 -12.16
CA ILE A 284 24.14 -41.82 -13.06
C ILE A 284 23.82 -42.96 -14.04
N ILE A 285 22.56 -43.36 -14.06
CA ILE A 285 22.02 -44.41 -14.92
C ILE A 285 21.30 -43.78 -16.12
N LYS A 286 20.57 -42.69 -15.91
CA LYS A 286 19.76 -42.04 -16.94
C LYS A 286 19.59 -40.55 -16.63
N ILE A 287 19.57 -39.73 -17.68
CA ILE A 287 19.27 -38.29 -17.59
C ILE A 287 18.14 -38.00 -18.56
N LEU A 288 17.07 -37.39 -18.05
CA LEU A 288 15.97 -36.85 -18.84
C LEU A 288 16.03 -35.32 -18.76
N PRO A 289 16.28 -34.62 -19.88
CA PRO A 289 16.35 -33.16 -19.89
C PRO A 289 14.97 -32.55 -19.61
N LYS A 290 14.94 -31.23 -19.38
CA LYS A 290 13.73 -30.50 -19.05
C LYS A 290 12.65 -30.68 -20.13
N ALA A 291 11.55 -31.34 -19.77
CA ALA A 291 10.36 -31.53 -20.61
C ALA A 291 9.15 -31.94 -19.75
N ASN A 292 7.97 -32.05 -20.37
CA ASN A 292 6.78 -32.61 -19.73
C ASN A 292 6.85 -34.15 -19.70
N HIS A 293 7.44 -34.70 -18.64
CA HIS A 293 7.52 -36.15 -18.42
C HIS A 293 6.32 -36.65 -17.63
N TYR A 294 5.38 -37.33 -18.29
CA TYR A 294 4.29 -38.06 -17.62
C TYR A 294 4.66 -39.51 -17.33
N THR A 295 5.57 -40.07 -18.12
CA THR A 295 6.04 -41.46 -18.05
C THR A 295 7.55 -41.52 -18.19
N ILE A 296 8.17 -42.43 -17.43
CA ILE A 296 9.59 -42.72 -17.43
C ILE A 296 9.74 -44.21 -17.69
N ILE A 297 10.34 -44.56 -18.83
CA ILE A 297 10.62 -45.95 -19.18
C ILE A 297 11.83 -46.42 -18.37
N VAL A 298 11.66 -47.52 -17.65
CA VAL A 298 12.67 -48.16 -16.81
C VAL A 298 12.88 -49.65 -17.13
N SER A 299 12.20 -50.19 -18.14
CA SER A 299 12.37 -51.58 -18.61
C SER A 299 13.80 -51.88 -19.10
N ASP A 300 14.59 -50.84 -19.38
CA ASP A 300 16.00 -50.90 -19.76
C ASP A 300 16.97 -50.87 -18.58
N ILE A 301 16.47 -50.74 -17.34
CA ILE A 301 17.26 -50.64 -16.11
C ILE A 301 17.25 -52.00 -15.39
N THR A 302 18.41 -52.45 -14.93
CA THR A 302 18.53 -53.70 -14.15
C THR A 302 17.72 -53.63 -12.85
N PRO A 303 17.15 -54.75 -12.36
CA PRO A 303 16.45 -54.76 -11.07
C PRO A 303 17.33 -54.30 -9.91
N GLY A 304 16.80 -53.44 -9.04
CA GLY A 304 17.56 -52.83 -7.96
C GLY A 304 16.88 -51.63 -7.31
N VAL A 305 17.62 -50.96 -6.42
CA VAL A 305 17.17 -49.73 -5.74
C VAL A 305 17.83 -48.53 -6.41
N TYR A 306 17.03 -47.52 -6.73
CA TYR A 306 17.46 -46.32 -7.42
C TYR A 306 16.95 -45.05 -6.74
N LEU A 307 17.68 -43.95 -6.91
CA LEU A 307 17.29 -42.61 -6.47
C LEU A 307 16.93 -41.77 -7.69
N PHE A 308 15.71 -41.26 -7.71
CA PHE A 308 15.20 -40.38 -8.75
C PHE A 308 15.24 -38.96 -8.23
N GLU A 309 16.14 -38.15 -8.79
CA GLU A 309 16.20 -36.73 -8.57
C GLU A 309 15.34 -36.03 -9.62
N VAL A 310 14.25 -35.40 -9.18
CA VAL A 310 13.32 -34.67 -10.03
C VAL A 310 13.45 -33.19 -9.69
N CYS A 311 13.74 -32.36 -10.70
CA CYS A 311 13.83 -30.91 -10.57
C CYS A 311 12.67 -30.23 -11.30
N VAL A 312 11.91 -29.40 -10.59
CA VAL A 312 10.76 -28.64 -11.11
C VAL A 312 10.87 -27.21 -10.62
N LYS A 313 10.86 -26.22 -11.53
CA LYS A 313 10.94 -24.77 -11.20
C LYS A 313 12.02 -24.47 -10.14
N ASP A 314 13.22 -25.02 -10.35
CA ASP A 314 14.40 -24.86 -9.49
C ASP A 314 14.31 -25.50 -8.09
N LYS A 315 13.28 -26.29 -7.82
CA LYS A 315 13.16 -27.13 -6.62
C LYS A 315 13.49 -28.58 -6.94
N LYS A 316 14.27 -29.22 -6.06
CA LYS A 316 14.75 -30.59 -6.19
C LYS A 316 14.07 -31.51 -5.17
N VAL A 317 13.59 -32.66 -5.64
CA VAL A 317 13.13 -33.77 -4.79
C VAL A 317 13.84 -35.06 -5.17
N VAL A 318 14.17 -35.88 -4.17
CA VAL A 318 14.77 -37.20 -4.38
C VAL A 318 13.80 -38.26 -3.87
N LYS A 319 13.46 -39.24 -4.71
CA LYS A 319 12.60 -40.38 -4.34
C LYS A 319 13.35 -41.69 -4.55
N LYS A 320 13.28 -42.58 -3.56
CA LYS A 320 13.78 -43.95 -3.66
C LYS A 320 12.76 -44.82 -4.38
N ILE A 321 13.16 -45.48 -5.45
CA ILE A 321 12.32 -46.41 -6.23
C ILE A 321 12.99 -47.79 -6.28
N ILE A 322 12.18 -48.84 -6.15
CA ILE A 322 12.57 -50.22 -6.36
C ILE A 322 12.15 -50.60 -7.77
N ILE A 323 13.09 -51.07 -8.60
CA ILE A 323 12.83 -51.62 -9.93
C ILE A 323 12.97 -53.14 -9.83
N ASN A 324 11.94 -53.88 -10.26
CA ASN A 324 11.87 -55.34 -10.23
C ASN A 324 12.26 -55.98 -11.56
#